data_AF-A0A7K0C240-F1
#
_entry.id   AF-A0A7K0C240-F1
#
_cell.length_a   1.000
_cell.length_b   1.000
_cell.length_c   1.000
_cell.angle_alpha   90.00
_cell.angle_beta   90.00
_cell.angle_gamma   90.00
#
_symmetry.space_group_name_H-M   'P 1'
#
loop_
_entity.id
_entity.type
_entity.pdbx_description
1 polymer ?
#
loop_
_entity_poly.entity_id
_entity_poly.type
_entity_poly.pdbx_seq_one_letter_code
_entity_poly.pdbx_strand_id
1 'polypeptide(L)'
;MNDGPVETWGDYGRACAVEGHIGLVPIGEQQVLVLRDEPAATTYLPAADFEASLLEAARQALRDGFPWEEDLAWDVDGAVVLFGSAWPGPELGSGSSHSVGLEPGRVRQKCTVPGGR
;
A
#
# COMPACT_ATOMS: atom_id res chain seq x y z
N MET A 1 27.89 -10.15 -4.77
CA MET A 1 26.86 -10.77 -5.62
C MET A 1 26.17 -9.63 -6.34
N ASN A 2 26.07 -9.69 -7.67
CA ASN A 2 25.27 -8.74 -8.44
C ASN A 2 23.96 -9.45 -8.70
N ASP A 3 22.89 -9.03 -8.02
CA ASP A 3 21.59 -9.70 -8.09
C ASP A 3 20.93 -9.57 -9.48
N GLY A 4 21.59 -8.90 -10.44
CA GLY A 4 21.08 -8.67 -11.79
C GLY A 4 20.27 -7.38 -11.88
N PRO A 5 19.70 -7.04 -13.05
CA PRO A 5 18.81 -5.89 -13.17
C PRO A 5 17.55 -6.11 -12.33
N VAL A 6 17.07 -5.05 -11.68
CA VAL A 6 15.86 -5.04 -10.83
C VAL A 6 14.65 -5.72 -11.49
N GLU A 7 14.49 -5.55 -12.81
CA GLU A 7 13.45 -6.20 -13.63
C GLU A 7 13.43 -7.74 -13.52
N THR A 8 14.53 -8.35 -13.10
CA THR A 8 14.67 -9.81 -12.94
C THR A 8 14.41 -10.29 -11.51
N TRP A 9 14.16 -9.39 -10.56
CA TRP A 9 13.96 -9.70 -9.13
C TRP A 9 12.51 -10.06 -8.77
N GLY A 10 11.64 -10.26 -9.76
CA GLY A 10 10.24 -10.62 -9.54
C GLY A 10 9.41 -9.49 -8.93
N ASP A 11 8.57 -9.81 -7.94
CA ASP A 11 7.68 -8.85 -7.27
C ASP A 11 8.45 -7.73 -6.57
N TYR A 12 9.56 -8.07 -5.93
CA TYR A 12 10.45 -7.10 -5.29
C TYR A 12 11.00 -6.09 -6.31
N GLY A 13 11.43 -6.60 -7.46
CA GLY A 13 11.92 -5.77 -8.57
C GLY A 13 10.87 -4.78 -9.07
N ARG A 14 9.68 -5.28 -9.39
CA ARG A 14 8.54 -4.45 -9.80
C ARG A 14 8.16 -3.40 -8.76
N ALA A 15 8.19 -3.74 -7.48
CA ALA A 15 7.93 -2.80 -6.40
C ALA A 15 9.01 -1.72 -6.28
N CYS A 16 10.29 -2.07 -6.50
CA CYS A 16 11.40 -1.11 -6.49
C CYS A 16 11.38 -0.14 -7.68
N ALA A 17 10.83 -0.56 -8.82
CA ALA A 17 10.73 0.27 -10.03
C ALA A 17 9.65 1.37 -9.92
N VAL A 18 8.74 1.28 -8.95
CA VAL A 18 7.73 2.32 -8.70
C VAL A 18 8.41 3.60 -8.24
N GLU A 19 8.19 4.69 -8.97
CA GLU A 19 8.58 6.04 -8.53
C GLU A 19 7.59 6.56 -7.47
N GLY A 20 8.08 7.37 -6.52
CA GLY A 20 7.28 7.88 -5.41
C GLY A 20 7.09 6.87 -4.27
N HIS A 21 6.14 7.17 -3.39
CA HIS A 21 5.81 6.36 -2.20
C HIS A 21 4.64 5.40 -2.43
N ILE A 22 3.74 5.74 -3.35
CA ILE A 22 2.65 4.87 -3.80
C ILE A 22 2.64 4.76 -5.33
N GLY A 23 2.34 3.57 -5.84
CA GLY A 23 2.22 3.38 -7.29
C GLY A 23 1.51 2.09 -7.69
N LEU A 24 1.20 1.99 -8.98
CA LEU A 24 0.48 0.86 -9.54
C LEU A 24 1.37 0.06 -10.47
N VAL A 25 1.38 -1.25 -10.27
CA VAL A 25 2.10 -2.21 -11.10
C VAL A 25 1.09 -3.10 -11.83
N PRO A 26 1.16 -3.20 -13.16
CA PRO A 26 0.32 -4.14 -13.90
C PRO A 26 0.80 -5.58 -13.73
N ILE A 27 -0.13 -6.50 -13.46
CA ILE A 27 0.10 -7.95 -13.39
C ILE A 27 -0.97 -8.65 -14.24
N GLY A 28 -0.58 -9.06 -15.45
CA GLY A 28 -1.55 -9.56 -16.44
C GLY A 28 -2.57 -8.47 -16.78
N GLU A 29 -3.86 -8.76 -16.54
CA GLU A 29 -4.96 -7.80 -16.75
C GLU A 29 -5.32 -7.02 -15.47
N GLN A 30 -4.68 -7.31 -14.34
CA GLN A 30 -4.93 -6.68 -13.04
C GLN A 30 -3.89 -5.61 -12.71
N GLN A 31 -4.21 -4.79 -11.72
CA GLN A 31 -3.29 -3.81 -11.13
C GLN A 31 -3.06 -4.13 -9.66
N VAL A 32 -1.84 -3.91 -9.20
CA VAL A 32 -1.45 -4.06 -7.80
C VAL A 32 -0.93 -2.73 -7.27
N LEU A 33 -1.40 -2.35 -6.10
CA LEU A 33 -0.89 -1.20 -5.35
C LEU A 33 0.41 -1.55 -4.64
N VAL A 34 1.44 -0.73 -4.84
CA VAL A 34 2.71 -0.78 -4.13
C VAL A 34 2.80 0.37 -3.13
N LEU A 35 3.26 0.06 -1.93
CA LEU A 35 3.62 1.02 -0.87
C LEU A 35 5.13 0.89 -0.60
N ARG A 36 5.93 1.95 -0.76
CA ARG A 36 7.42 1.89 -0.74
C ARG A 36 8.09 2.31 0.59
N ASP A 37 9.31 1.77 0.77
CA ASP A 37 10.44 2.11 1.67
C ASP A 37 10.22 1.99 3.19
N GLU A 38 9.45 2.88 3.78
CA GLU A 38 9.01 2.83 5.18
C GLU A 38 7.54 3.25 5.18
N PRO A 39 6.70 2.80 6.14
CA PRO A 39 5.34 3.28 6.21
C PRO A 39 5.35 4.80 6.51
N ALA A 40 5.43 5.59 5.45
CA ALA A 40 4.75 6.85 5.30
C ALA A 40 3.34 6.67 5.89
N ALA A 41 2.79 7.67 6.59
CA ALA A 41 1.46 7.55 7.16
C ALA A 41 0.47 7.31 6.01
N THR A 42 0.12 6.05 5.77
CA THR A 42 -0.87 5.65 4.79
C THR A 42 -2.19 5.52 5.55
N THR A 43 -3.28 6.01 4.94
CA THR A 43 -4.60 5.70 5.48
C THR A 43 -4.87 4.23 5.21
N TYR A 44 -4.58 3.39 6.20
CA TYR A 44 -5.30 2.15 6.43
C TYR A 44 -5.58 2.03 7.93
N LEU A 45 -6.81 2.35 8.33
CA LEU A 45 -7.29 2.16 9.70
C LEU A 45 -8.40 1.13 9.70
N PRO A 46 -8.09 -0.18 9.81
CA PRO A 46 -9.03 -1.12 10.38
C PRO A 46 -9.12 -0.76 11.88
N ALA A 47 -10.24 -0.15 12.26
CA ALA A 47 -10.51 0.48 13.55
C ALA A 47 -10.48 -0.44 14.79
N ALA A 48 -10.08 -1.71 14.66
CA ALA A 48 -10.29 -2.71 15.71
C ALA A 48 -9.21 -2.71 16.81
N ASP A 49 -7.98 -2.28 16.52
CA ASP A 49 -6.84 -2.40 17.45
C ASP A 49 -6.31 -1.05 17.99
N PHE A 50 -7.00 0.05 17.72
CA PHE A 50 -6.59 1.37 18.19
C PHE A 50 -7.48 1.87 19.33
N GLU A 51 -6.87 2.52 20.32
CA GLU A 51 -7.60 3.30 21.33
C GLU A 51 -8.62 4.21 20.62
N ALA A 52 -9.87 4.24 21.09
CA ALA A 52 -10.94 4.98 20.43
C ALA A 52 -10.61 6.47 20.22
N SER A 53 -9.82 7.05 21.14
CA SER A 53 -9.30 8.41 21.05
C SER A 53 -8.35 8.63 19.86
N LEU A 54 -7.50 7.65 19.56
CA LEU A 54 -6.58 7.69 18.43
C LEU A 54 -7.34 7.54 17.10
N LEU A 55 -8.34 6.66 17.06
CA LEU A 55 -9.21 6.52 15.89
C LEU A 55 -9.98 7.82 15.59
N GLU A 56 -10.54 8.46 16.62
CA GLU A 56 -11.23 9.74 16.45
C GLU A 56 -10.27 10.87 16.04
N ALA A 57 -9.06 10.92 16.61
CA ALA A 57 -8.04 11.87 16.18
C ALA A 57 -7.66 11.69 14.70
N ALA A 58 -7.49 10.44 14.26
CA ALA A 58 -7.21 10.15 12.85
C ALA A 58 -8.39 10.52 11.94
N ARG A 59 -9.63 10.19 12.33
CA ARG A 59 -10.84 10.61 11.61
C ARG A 59 -10.96 12.14 11.53
N GLN A 60 -10.59 12.85 12.60
CA GLN A 60 -10.60 14.30 12.62
C GLN A 60 -9.55 14.87 11.67
N ALA A 61 -8.30 14.37 11.70
CA ALA A 61 -7.25 14.77 10.77
C ALA A 61 -7.66 14.56 9.30
N LEU A 62 -8.37 13.47 9.00
CA LEU A 62 -8.93 13.21 7.68
C LEU A 62 -10.00 14.25 7.27
N ARG A 63 -10.87 14.66 8.20
CA ARG A 63 -11.90 15.68 7.96
C ARG A 63 -11.30 17.08 7.76
N ASP A 64 -10.25 17.41 8.50
CA ASP A 64 -9.64 18.73 8.50
C ASP A 64 -8.75 18.99 7.28
N GLY A 65 -8.57 17.99 6.41
CA GLY A 65 -7.80 18.13 5.18
C GLY A 65 -6.31 17.92 5.41
N PHE A 66 -5.96 16.70 5.80
CA PHE A 66 -4.57 16.28 5.93
C PHE A 66 -3.78 16.53 4.63
N PRO A 67 -2.55 17.08 4.68
CA PRO A 67 -1.79 17.51 3.50
C PRO A 67 -1.13 16.31 2.81
N TRP A 68 -1.91 15.54 2.08
CA TRP A 68 -1.42 14.42 1.28
C TRP A 68 -0.45 14.89 0.20
N GLU A 69 0.68 14.21 0.05
CA GLU A 69 1.71 14.53 -0.95
C GLU A 69 1.51 13.74 -2.24
N GLU A 70 1.04 12.50 -2.12
CA GLU A 70 0.69 11.66 -3.28
C GLU A 70 -0.75 11.17 -3.18
N ASP A 71 -1.38 11.02 -4.34
CA ASP A 71 -2.78 10.64 -4.49
C ASP A 71 -2.95 9.88 -5.80
N LEU A 72 -3.36 8.62 -5.71
CA LEU A 72 -3.68 7.80 -6.88
C LEU A 72 -5.03 7.13 -6.71
N ALA A 73 -5.64 6.76 -7.84
CA ALA A 73 -6.86 5.96 -7.85
C ALA A 73 -6.60 4.63 -8.55
N TRP A 74 -7.19 3.56 -8.02
CA TRP A 74 -7.06 2.21 -8.56
C TRP A 74 -8.37 1.46 -8.43
N ASP A 75 -8.56 0.49 -9.32
CA ASP A 75 -9.76 -0.33 -9.35
C ASP A 75 -9.50 -1.63 -8.58
N VAL A 76 -10.43 -2.00 -7.71
CA VAL A 76 -10.39 -3.25 -6.93
C VAL A 76 -11.64 -4.07 -7.20
N ASP A 77 -11.47 -5.38 -7.34
CA ASP A 77 -12.58 -6.32 -7.53
C ASP A 77 -13.16 -6.84 -6.20
N GLY A 78 -12.68 -6.32 -5.07
CA GLY A 78 -13.08 -6.71 -3.73
C GLY A 78 -11.89 -6.77 -2.77
N ALA A 79 -11.92 -7.74 -1.85
CA ALA A 79 -10.87 -7.92 -0.85
C ALA A 79 -9.49 -8.12 -1.50
N VAL A 80 -8.47 -7.47 -0.93
CA VAL A 80 -7.08 -7.54 -1.39
C VAL A 80 -6.18 -8.14 -0.31
N VAL A 81 -5.02 -8.65 -0.72
CA VAL A 81 -4.02 -9.22 0.19
C VAL A 81 -2.81 -8.29 0.21
N LEU A 82 -2.48 -7.77 1.39
CA LEU A 82 -1.26 -7.01 1.64
C LEU A 82 -0.15 -7.97 2.07
N PHE A 83 1.01 -7.90 1.42
CA PHE A 83 2.18 -8.71 1.75
C PHE A 83 3.47 -7.99 1.38
N GLY A 84 4.60 -8.47 1.92
CA GLY A 84 5.92 -7.92 1.59
C GLY A 84 6.41 -8.43 0.22
N SER A 85 6.80 -7.52 -0.66
CA SER A 85 7.24 -7.84 -2.03
C SER A 85 8.49 -8.71 -2.12
N ALA A 86 9.24 -8.87 -1.02
CA ALA A 86 10.34 -9.82 -0.90
C ALA A 86 9.88 -11.29 -0.99
N TRP A 87 8.58 -11.56 -0.79
CA TRP A 87 7.99 -12.89 -0.88
C TRP A 87 7.10 -12.97 -2.13
N PRO A 88 7.34 -13.92 -3.05
CA PRO A 88 6.46 -14.10 -4.18
C PRO A 88 5.10 -14.63 -3.71
N GLY A 89 4.02 -14.15 -4.34
CA GLY A 89 2.64 -14.46 -3.93
C GLY A 89 2.34 -15.95 -3.65
N PRO A 90 2.78 -16.89 -4.50
CA PRO A 90 2.58 -18.33 -4.28
C PRO A 90 3.29 -18.91 -3.04
N GLU A 91 4.26 -18.19 -2.48
CA GLU A 91 5.08 -18.63 -1.34
C GLU A 91 4.69 -17.95 -0.02
N LEU A 92 3.58 -17.19 0.00
CA LEU A 92 3.08 -16.55 1.21
C LEU A 92 2.62 -17.60 2.23
N GLY A 93 3.42 -17.79 3.29
CA GLY A 93 3.08 -18.62 4.44
C GLY A 93 2.05 -17.97 5.36
N SER A 94 1.49 -18.74 6.29
CA SER A 94 0.57 -18.23 7.30
C SER A 94 1.21 -17.11 8.13
N GLY A 95 0.60 -15.92 8.13
CA GLY A 95 1.08 -14.76 8.90
C GLY A 95 2.03 -13.83 8.14
N SER A 96 2.34 -14.11 6.87
CA SER A 96 3.16 -13.24 6.00
C SER A 96 2.32 -12.27 5.14
N SER A 97 1.00 -12.27 5.34
CA SER A 97 0.06 -11.43 4.62
C SER A 97 -1.14 -11.04 5.48
N HIS A 98 -1.82 -9.97 5.07
CA HIS A 98 -3.02 -9.44 5.72
C HIS A 98 -4.12 -9.22 4.69
N SER A 99 -5.31 -9.76 4.94
CA SER A 99 -6.48 -9.49 4.11
C SER A 99 -7.09 -8.14 4.46
N VAL A 100 -7.37 -7.36 3.43
CA VAL A 100 -7.96 -6.03 3.51
C VAL A 100 -9.29 -6.07 2.77
N GLY A 101 -10.39 -5.91 3.50
CA GLY A 101 -11.73 -5.87 2.92
C GLY A 101 -11.96 -4.54 2.22
N LEU A 102 -12.17 -4.57 0.91
CA LEU A 102 -12.57 -3.42 0.11
C LEU A 102 -13.85 -3.77 -0.66
N GLU A 103 -14.73 -2.78 -0.78
CA GLU A 103 -15.86 -2.88 -1.70
C GLU A 103 -15.34 -2.79 -3.15
N PRO A 104 -15.88 -3.60 -4.08
CA PRO A 104 -15.50 -3.50 -5.49
C PRO A 104 -15.75 -2.09 -6.05
N GLY A 105 -14.80 -1.59 -6.83
CA GLY A 105 -14.89 -0.29 -7.49
C GLY A 105 -13.59 0.52 -7.42
N ARG A 106 -13.70 1.81 -7.72
CA ARG A 106 -12.55 2.71 -7.76
C ARG A 106 -12.26 3.30 -6.39
N VAL A 107 -11.09 2.99 -5.84
CA VAL A 107 -10.61 3.47 -4.54
C VAL A 107 -9.47 4.46 -4.72
N ARG A 108 -9.30 5.37 -3.75
CA ARG A 108 -8.23 6.39 -3.73
C ARG A 108 -7.22 6.01 -2.65
N GLN A 109 -5.95 5.85 -3.04
CA GLN A 109 -4.84 5.72 -2.11
C GLN A 109 -4.14 7.07 -1.99
N LYS A 110 -3.90 7.50 -0.75
CA LYS A 110 -3.14 8.71 -0.44
C LYS A 110 -2.00 8.38 0.52
N CYS A 111 -0.90 9.12 0.43
CA CYS A 111 0.19 9.01 1.39
C CYS A 111 0.84 10.37 1.66
N THR A 112 1.47 10.48 2.83
CA THR A 112 2.44 11.53 3.17
C THR A 112 3.64 10.86 3.81
N VAL A 113 4.81 11.47 3.67
CA VAL A 113 6.03 11.01 4.31
C VAL A 113 6.28 11.83 5.57
N PRO A 114 6.46 11.19 6.74
CA PRO A 114 6.95 11.88 7.92
C PRO A 114 8.29 12.57 7.61
N GLY A 115 8.28 13.91 7.55
CA GLY A 115 9.46 14.72 7.24
C GLY A 115 9.54 15.29 5.81
N GLY A 116 8.46 15.25 5.02
CA GLY A 116 8.40 15.88 3.68
C GLY A 116 8.52 17.41 3.70
N ARG A 117 9.75 17.89 3.43
CA ARG A 117 10.26 19.25 3.15
C ARG A 117 10.00 20.39 4.15
#